data_AF-A0A537JI75-F1
#
_entry.id   AF-A0A537JI75-F1
#
_cell.length_a   1.000
_cell.length_b   1.000
_cell.length_c   1.000
_cell.angle_alpha   90.00
_cell.angle_beta   90.00
_cell.angle_gamma   90.00
#
_symmetry.space_group_name_H-M   'P 1'
#
loop_
_entity.id
_entity.type
_entity.pdbx_description
1 polymer ?
#
loop_
_entity_poly.entity_id
_entity_poly.type
_entity_poly.pdbx_seq_one_letter_code
_entity_poly.pdbx_strand_id
1 'polypeptide(L)'
;VFLVLFAGLQAVPADVIEAAEVDGAGGWARFRAMEIPYLKPLLLLVLVFRCTDTLRVFDHVQVLTMGGPGAATEFLSLYLYKIAFKFSNLNYASALALYIVLAVSALFGVFGRYLSEEVA
;
A
#
# COMPACT_ATOMS: atom_id res chain seq x y z
N VAL A 1 4.26 9.38 1.41
CA VAL A 1 2.89 9.43 0.82
C VAL A 1 2.35 10.85 0.74
N PHE A 2 2.31 11.61 1.84
CA PHE A 2 1.77 12.97 1.86
C PHE A 2 2.33 13.87 0.73
N LEU A 3 3.65 13.93 0.57
CA LEU A 3 4.28 14.75 -0.48
C LEU A 3 3.83 14.37 -1.89
N VAL A 4 3.63 13.08 -2.15
CA VAL A 4 3.19 12.58 -3.46
C VAL A 4 1.77 13.02 -3.74
N LEU A 5 0.86 12.84 -2.77
CA LEU A 5 -0.54 13.27 -2.92
C LEU A 5 -0.66 14.79 -3.02
N PHE A 6 0.13 15.54 -2.26
CA PHE A 6 0.15 17.00 -2.32
C PHE A 6 0.67 17.51 -3.66
N ALA A 7 1.74 16.92 -4.20
CA ALA A 7 2.21 17.23 -5.55
C ALA A 7 1.15 16.90 -6.62
N GLY A 8 0.45 15.77 -6.47
CA GLY A 8 -0.67 15.43 -7.35
C GLY A 8 -1.81 16.43 -7.28
N LEU A 9 -2.08 16.98 -6.10
CA LEU A 9 -3.13 17.99 -5.91
C LEU A 9 -2.75 19.32 -6.55
N GLN A 10 -1.47 19.71 -6.47
CA GLN A 10 -0.95 20.88 -7.17
C GLN A 10 -0.94 20.75 -8.70
N ALA A 11 -0.97 19.52 -9.22
CA ALA A 11 -1.03 19.26 -10.65
C ALA A 11 -2.45 19.40 -11.23
N VAL A 12 -3.48 19.58 -10.39
CA VAL A 12 -4.85 19.83 -10.85
C VAL A 12 -4.90 21.22 -11.51
N PRO A 13 -5.34 21.32 -12.78
CA PRO A 13 -5.42 22.59 -13.50
C PRO A 13 -6.34 23.60 -12.78
N ALA A 14 -5.85 24.83 -12.60
CA ALA A 14 -6.56 25.87 -11.86
C ALA A 14 -7.85 26.32 -12.57
N ASP A 15 -7.88 26.30 -13.90
CA ASP A 15 -9.03 26.61 -14.74
C ASP A 15 -10.22 25.69 -14.48
N VAL A 16 -9.99 24.40 -14.19
CA VAL A 16 -11.05 23.45 -13.81
C VAL A 16 -11.67 23.82 -12.46
N ILE A 17 -10.85 24.27 -11.51
CA ILE A 17 -11.32 24.67 -10.18
C ILE A 17 -12.05 26.01 -10.23
N GLU A 18 -11.53 26.98 -10.98
CA GLU A 18 -12.17 28.29 -11.19
C GLU A 18 -13.53 28.14 -11.90
N ALA A 19 -13.63 27.27 -12.91
CA ALA A 19 -14.92 26.98 -13.55
C ALA A 19 -15.93 26.40 -12.55
N ALA A 20 -15.50 25.48 -11.70
CA ALA A 20 -16.34 24.90 -10.64
C ALA A 20 -16.82 25.94 -9.62
N GLU A 21 -15.99 26.95 -9.33
CA GLU A 21 -16.35 28.07 -8.47
C GLU A 21 -17.43 28.94 -9.08
N VAL A 22 -17.31 29.24 -10.38
CA VAL A 22 -18.31 30.01 -11.13
C VAL A 22 -19.64 29.25 -11.18
N ASP A 23 -19.61 27.92 -11.30
CA ASP A 23 -20.79 27.04 -11.25
C ASP A 23 -21.37 26.87 -9.83
N GLY A 24 -20.79 27.53 -8.81
CA GLY A 24 -21.28 27.50 -7.44
C GLY A 24 -21.00 26.19 -6.69
N ALA A 25 -20.08 25.35 -7.18
CA ALA A 25 -19.69 24.14 -6.47
C ALA A 25 -19.01 24.50 -5.14
N GLY A 26 -19.48 23.94 -4.02
CA GLY A 26 -18.81 24.07 -2.71
C GLY A 26 -17.50 23.27 -2.63
N GLY A 27 -16.63 23.59 -1.67
CA GLY A 27 -15.31 22.94 -1.54
C GLY A 27 -15.36 21.40 -1.44
N TRP A 28 -16.38 20.84 -0.76
CA TRP A 28 -16.57 19.39 -0.69
C TRP A 28 -16.98 18.76 -2.03
N ALA A 29 -17.80 19.47 -2.82
CA ALA A 29 -18.20 19.01 -4.15
C ALA A 29 -17.00 18.99 -5.09
N ARG A 30 -16.14 20.02 -5.05
CA ARG A 30 -14.90 20.11 -5.83
C ARG A 30 -13.91 18.99 -5.46
N PHE A 31 -13.67 18.78 -4.16
CA PHE A 31 -12.79 17.71 -3.69
C PHE A 31 -13.23 16.33 -4.21
N ARG A 32 -14.51 15.98 -4.03
CA ARG A 32 -15.00 14.65 -4.39
C ARG A 32 -15.16 14.44 -5.90
N ALA A 33 -15.66 15.46 -6.62
CA ALA A 33 -16.02 15.32 -8.03
C ALA A 33 -14.90 15.69 -9.00
N MET A 34 -13.88 16.46 -8.56
CA MET A 34 -12.80 16.91 -9.43
C MET A 34 -11.44 16.42 -8.93
N GLU A 35 -11.05 16.76 -7.70
CA GLU A 35 -9.72 16.46 -7.19
C GLU A 35 -9.48 14.95 -7.02
N ILE A 36 -10.43 14.20 -6.44
CA ILE A 36 -10.29 12.74 -6.27
C ILE A 36 -10.17 12.02 -7.63
N PRO A 37 -11.04 12.25 -8.63
CA PRO A 37 -10.89 11.64 -9.95
C PRO A 37 -9.57 11.97 -10.62
N TYR A 38 -9.10 13.21 -10.51
CA TYR A 38 -7.81 13.64 -11.07
C TYR A 38 -6.63 12.93 -10.38
N LEU A 39 -6.73 12.72 -9.07
CA LEU A 39 -5.76 11.99 -8.27
C LEU A 39 -5.89 10.47 -8.38
N LYS A 40 -6.97 9.92 -8.96
CA LYS A 40 -7.26 8.47 -9.01
C LYS A 40 -6.05 7.64 -9.47
N PRO A 41 -5.41 7.90 -10.62
CA PRO A 41 -4.26 7.09 -11.06
C PRO A 41 -3.08 7.16 -10.08
N LEU A 42 -2.84 8.32 -9.47
CA LEU A 42 -1.78 8.51 -8.48
C LEU A 42 -2.11 7.78 -7.17
N LEU A 43 -3.36 7.85 -6.70
CA LEU A 43 -3.84 7.16 -5.51
C LEU A 43 -3.70 5.65 -5.66
N LEU A 44 -4.06 5.13 -6.83
CA LEU A 44 -3.93 3.71 -7.16
C LEU A 44 -2.47 3.24 -7.12
N LEU A 45 -1.55 4.00 -7.71
CA LEU A 45 -0.11 3.72 -7.63
C LEU A 45 0.40 3.71 -6.18
N VAL A 46 0.05 4.75 -5.42
CA VAL A 46 0.43 4.88 -4.00
C VAL A 46 -0.12 3.71 -3.18
N LEU A 47 -1.35 3.28 -3.44
CA LEU A 47 -1.98 2.16 -2.75
C LEU A 47 -1.20 0.86 -2.97
N VAL A 48 -0.82 0.55 -4.22
CA VAL A 48 -0.02 -0.65 -4.55
C VAL A 48 1.30 -0.66 -3.77
N PHE A 49 2.03 0.45 -3.79
CA PHE A 49 3.30 0.55 -3.08
C PHE A 49 3.10 0.43 -1.56
N ARG A 50 2.06 1.05 -1.01
CA ARG A 50 1.78 0.96 0.43
C ARG A 50 1.36 -0.42 0.88
N CYS A 51 0.57 -1.13 0.09
CA CYS A 51 0.26 -2.53 0.35
C CYS A 51 1.54 -3.39 0.32
N THR A 52 2.41 -3.16 -0.66
CA THR A 52 3.69 -3.87 -0.79
C THR A 52 4.62 -3.64 0.40
N ASP A 53 4.77 -2.39 0.84
CA ASP A 53 5.60 -2.03 2.00
C ASP A 53 5.06 -2.64 3.29
N THR A 54 3.75 -2.59 3.49
CA THR A 54 3.12 -3.05 4.74
C THR A 54 3.28 -4.56 4.93
N LEU A 55 3.28 -5.35 3.86
CA LEU A 55 3.49 -6.80 3.97
C LEU A 55 4.93 -7.19 4.31
N ARG A 56 5.88 -6.27 4.16
CA ARG A 56 7.30 -6.48 4.49
C ARG A 56 7.70 -5.88 5.84
N VAL A 57 6.76 -5.30 6.58
CA VAL A 57 7.03 -4.77 7.92
C VAL A 57 7.54 -5.90 8.82
N PHE A 58 8.68 -5.66 9.46
CA PHE A 58 9.33 -6.62 10.36
C PHE A 58 9.85 -5.89 11.59
N ASP A 59 10.69 -4.90 11.35
CA ASP A 59 11.25 -3.94 12.27
C ASP A 59 10.21 -3.36 13.24
N HIS A 60 9.12 -2.81 12.72
CA HIS A 60 8.10 -2.15 13.54
C HIS A 60 7.46 -3.12 14.56
N VAL A 61 7.12 -4.31 14.11
CA VAL A 61 6.43 -5.32 14.93
C VAL A 61 7.40 -5.93 15.93
N GLN A 62 8.62 -6.22 15.48
CA GLN A 62 9.65 -6.79 16.33
C GLN A 62 10.02 -5.85 17.48
N VAL A 63 10.13 -4.54 17.23
CA VAL A 63 10.47 -3.55 18.26
C VAL A 63 9.32 -3.29 19.22
N LEU A 64 8.08 -3.20 18.72
CA LEU A 64 6.94 -2.78 19.55
C LEU A 64 6.31 -3.93 20.35
N THR A 65 6.11 -5.09 19.73
CA THR A 65 5.29 -6.16 20.30
C THR A 65 5.98 -7.52 20.33
N MET A 66 7.03 -7.72 19.54
CA MET A 66 7.67 -9.04 19.33
C MET A 66 6.66 -10.12 18.89
N GLY A 67 5.54 -9.71 18.26
CA GLY A 67 4.44 -10.57 17.82
C GLY A 67 3.38 -10.87 18.88
N GLY A 68 3.45 -10.26 20.06
CA GLY A 68 2.55 -10.51 21.18
C GLY A 68 1.23 -9.71 21.20
N PRO A 69 0.32 -10.02 22.15
CA PRO A 69 0.35 -11.16 23.06
C PRO A 69 0.11 -12.49 22.32
N GLY A 70 0.90 -13.52 22.64
CA GLY A 70 0.90 -14.77 21.88
C GLY A 70 1.42 -14.58 20.44
N ALA A 71 0.54 -14.81 19.46
CA ALA A 71 0.78 -14.58 18.02
C ALA A 71 -0.13 -13.49 17.42
N ALA A 72 -0.79 -12.68 18.26
CA ALA A 72 -1.81 -11.73 17.82
C ALA A 72 -1.29 -10.63 16.87
N THR A 73 -0.01 -10.27 16.98
CA THR A 73 0.63 -9.29 16.10
C THR A 73 1.77 -9.91 15.29
N GLU A 74 1.78 -11.23 15.14
CA GLU A 74 2.82 -11.92 14.40
C GLU A 74 2.58 -11.84 12.88
N PHE A 75 3.48 -11.16 12.18
CA PHE A 75 3.52 -11.13 10.72
C PHE A 75 4.37 -12.27 10.16
N LEU A 76 4.18 -12.61 8.87
CA LEU A 76 4.95 -13.67 8.20
C LEU A 76 6.47 -13.45 8.29
N SER A 77 6.91 -12.20 8.21
CA SER A 77 8.31 -11.79 8.37
C SER A 77 8.87 -12.19 9.75
N LEU A 78 8.09 -11.94 10.81
CA LEU A 78 8.45 -12.27 12.18
C LEU A 78 8.43 -13.78 12.44
N TYR A 79 7.45 -14.47 11.87
CA TYR A 79 7.34 -15.92 11.96
C TYR A 79 8.56 -16.61 11.32
N LEU A 80 8.95 -16.19 10.11
CA LEU A 80 10.15 -16.68 9.44
C LEU A 80 11.43 -16.43 10.26
N TYR A 81 11.54 -15.25 10.86
CA TYR A 81 12.66 -14.92 11.75
C TYR A 81 12.74 -15.89 12.94
N LYS A 82 11.61 -16.19 13.59
CA LYS A 82 11.57 -17.15 14.71
C LYS A 82 12.02 -18.54 14.25
N ILE A 83 11.54 -19.04 13.11
CA ILE A 83 11.97 -20.35 12.59
C ILE A 83 13.46 -20.38 12.28
N ALA A 84 13.96 -19.37 11.56
CA ALA A 84 15.34 -19.32 11.10
C ALA A 84 16.33 -19.19 12.26
N PHE A 85 16.07 -18.27 13.20
CA PHE A 85 17.05 -17.86 14.20
C PHE A 85 16.74 -18.37 15.61
N LYS A 86 15.46 -18.46 16.00
CA LYS A 86 15.07 -18.92 17.35
C LYS A 86 15.00 -20.45 17.44
N PHE A 87 14.48 -21.10 16.40
CA PHE A 87 14.41 -22.55 16.29
C PHE A 87 15.58 -23.15 15.49
N SER A 88 16.50 -22.31 15.00
CA SER A 88 17.69 -22.70 14.22
C SER A 88 17.38 -23.59 13.00
N ASN A 89 16.17 -23.53 12.47
CA ASN A 89 15.75 -24.33 11.31
C ASN A 89 15.79 -23.48 10.04
N LEU A 90 17.02 -23.14 9.63
CA LEU A 90 17.27 -22.26 8.49
C LEU A 90 16.75 -22.85 7.17
N ASN A 91 16.87 -24.17 6.99
CA ASN A 91 16.42 -24.87 5.78
C ASN A 91 14.91 -24.76 5.61
N TYR A 92 14.16 -25.06 6.67
CA TYR A 92 12.70 -24.95 6.65
C TYR A 92 12.24 -23.50 6.49
N ALA A 93 12.88 -22.56 7.19
CA ALA A 93 12.59 -21.13 7.02
C ALA A 93 12.84 -20.66 5.58
N SER A 94 13.91 -21.12 4.95
CA SER A 94 14.26 -20.72 3.57
C SER A 94 13.25 -21.27 2.55
N ALA A 95 12.84 -22.53 2.69
CA ALA A 95 11.79 -23.11 1.85
C ALA A 95 10.46 -22.35 2.01
N LEU A 96 10.06 -22.07 3.26
CA LEU A 96 8.83 -21.33 3.55
C LEU A 96 8.89 -19.89 3.01
N ALA A 97 10.04 -19.22 3.12
CA ALA A 97 10.25 -17.87 2.59
C ALA A 97 10.04 -17.83 1.07
N LEU A 98 10.54 -18.83 0.32
CA LEU A 98 10.32 -18.93 -1.12
C LEU A 98 8.83 -19.06 -1.47
N TYR A 99 8.10 -19.92 -0.75
CA TYR A 99 6.65 -20.06 -0.95
C TYR A 99 5.91 -18.75 -0.69
N ILE A 100 6.26 -18.04 0.39
CA ILE A 100 5.66 -16.75 0.73
C ILE A 100 5.94 -15.70 -0.36
N VAL A 101 7.18 -15.61 -0.84
CA VAL A 101 7.56 -14.69 -1.91
C VAL A 101 6.78 -14.98 -3.18
N LEU A 102 6.62 -16.23 -3.57
CA LEU A 102 5.83 -16.62 -4.74
C LEU A 102 4.34 -16.28 -4.57
N ALA A 103 3.76 -16.60 -3.42
CA ALA A 103 2.35 -16.31 -3.13
C ALA A 103 2.06 -14.80 -3.13
N VAL A 104 2.91 -14.01 -2.48
CA VAL A 104 2.79 -12.55 -2.43
C VAL A 104 3.00 -11.94 -3.82
N SER A 105 3.98 -12.41 -4.58
CA SER A 105 4.24 -11.93 -5.94
C SER A 105 3.07 -12.24 -6.89
N ALA A 106 2.47 -13.42 -6.77
CA ALA A 106 1.28 -13.78 -7.53
C ALA A 106 0.08 -12.89 -7.17
N LEU A 107 -0.17 -12.66 -5.87
CA LEU A 107 -1.24 -11.78 -5.39
C LEU A 107 -1.10 -10.36 -5.94
N PHE A 108 0.10 -9.77 -5.84
CA PHE A 108 0.35 -8.42 -6.38
C PHE A 108 0.35 -8.38 -7.90
N GLY A 109 0.80 -9.44 -8.57
CA GLY A 109 0.70 -9.55 -10.02
C GLY A 109 -0.75 -9.52 -10.49
N VAL A 110 -1.65 -10.26 -9.83
CA VAL A 110 -3.09 -10.24 -10.12
C VAL A 110 -3.69 -8.88 -9.79
N PHE A 111 -3.37 -8.32 -8.62
CA PHE A 111 -3.86 -7.01 -8.20
C PHE A 111 -3.44 -5.89 -9.18
N GLY A 112 -2.17 -5.91 -9.62
CA GLY A 112 -1.65 -4.94 -10.59
C GLY A 112 -2.30 -5.07 -11.97
N ARG A 113 -2.61 -6.30 -12.41
CA ARG A 113 -3.34 -6.52 -13.67
C ARG A 113 -4.75 -5.97 -13.62
N TYR A 114 -5.49 -6.26 -12.55
CA TYR A 114 -6.83 -5.72 -12.35
C TYR A 114 -6.83 -4.19 -12.35
N LEU A 115 -5.82 -3.59 -11.73
CA LEU A 115 -5.66 -2.15 -11.68
C LEU A 115 -5.32 -1.53 -13.03
N SER A 116 -4.49 -2.21 -13.84
CA SER A 116 -4.14 -1.74 -15.18
C SER A 116 -5.33 -1.75 -16.14
N GLU A 117 -6.28 -2.66 -15.96
CA GLU A 117 -7.51 -2.72 -16.77
C GLU A 117 -8.50 -1.59 -16.41
N GLU A 118 -8.43 -1.02 -15.20
CA GLU A 118 -9.30 0.08 -14.77
C GLU A 118 -8.74 1.47 -15.12
N VAL A 119 -7.45 1.55 -15.47
CA VAL A 119 -6.74 2.79 -15.81
C VAL A 119 -6.53 2.95 -17.32
N ALA A 120 -6.59 1.86 -18.10
CA ALA A 120 -6.53 1.84 -19.56
C ALA A 120 -7.90 2.16 -20.21
#